data_AF-A0A382TIS5-F1
#
_entry.id   AF-A0A382TIS5-F1
#
_cell.length_a   1.000
_cell.length_b   1.000
_cell.length_c   1.000
_cell.angle_alpha   90.00
_cell.angle_beta   90.00
_cell.angle_gamma   90.00
#
_symmetry.space_group_name_H-M   'P 1'
#
loop_
_entity.id
_entity.type
_entity.pdbx_description
1 polymer ?
#
loop_
_entity_poly.entity_id
_entity_poly.type
_entity_poly.pdbx_seq_one_letter_code
_entity_poly.pdbx_strand_id
1 'polypeptide(L)' 'MNSLSFKTAFGWITVTDFDKKINSVEFAKKKNKGKSENLVEIKKQIIDFFLGKKRRIEANIEMVGTSLQKKIW' A
#
# COMPACT_ATOMS: atom_id res chain seq x y z
N MET A 1 -5.85 -8.40 9.26
CA MET A 1 -4.86 -8.05 8.23
C MET A 1 -5.39 -8.45 6.87
N ASN A 2 -5.65 -7.46 6.01
CA ASN A 2 -6.06 -7.71 4.63
C ASN A 2 -4.86 -7.48 3.69
N SER A 3 -4.95 -8.04 2.49
CA SER A 3 -3.93 -7.85 1.47
C SER A 3 -4.54 -7.80 0.09
N LEU A 4 -4.00 -6.92 -0.75
CA LEU A 4 -4.42 -6.74 -2.13
C LEU A 4 -3.18 -6.68 -3.03
N SER A 5 -3.05 -7.69 -3.88
CA SER A 5 -2.10 -7.74 -4.98
C SER A 5 -2.76 -7.28 -6.28
N PHE A 6 -2.09 -6.39 -6.99
CA PHE A 6 -2.54 -5.92 -8.30
C PHE A 6 -1.33 -5.69 -9.22
N LYS A 7 -1.57 -5.84 -10.52
CA LYS A 7 -0.54 -5.65 -11.55
C LYS A 7 -0.54 -4.19 -11.98
N THR A 8 0.66 -3.64 -12.14
CA THR A 8 0.92 -2.29 -12.69
C THR A 8 1.88 -2.41 -13.88
N ALA A 9 2.16 -1.30 -14.57
CA ALA A 9 3.19 -1.25 -15.60
C ALA A 9 4.60 -1.61 -15.06
N PHE A 10 4.83 -1.41 -13.76
CA PHE A 10 6.11 -1.67 -13.08
C PHE A 10 6.16 -3.04 -12.37
N GLY A 11 5.17 -3.91 -12.63
CA GLY A 11 5.10 -5.24 -12.04
C GLY A 11 4.00 -5.39 -10.98
N TRP A 12 4.09 -6.47 -10.23
CA TRP A 12 3.14 -6.78 -9.16
C TRP A 12 3.44 -5.96 -7.91
N ILE A 13 2.40 -5.36 -7.36
CA ILE A 13 2.46 -4.68 -6.07
C ILE A 13 1.46 -5.35 -5.14
N THR A 14 1.91 -5.62 -3.93
CA THR A 14 1.05 -6.01 -2.82
C THR A 14 1.01 -4.90 -1.80
N VAL A 15 -0.19 -4.53 -1.39
CA VAL A 15 -0.42 -3.62 -0.25
C VAL A 15 -1.14 -4.39 0.84
N THR A 16 -0.73 -4.18 2.09
CA THR A 16 -1.40 -4.78 3.26
C THR A 16 -1.85 -3.72 4.23
N ASP A 17 -2.96 -4.03 4.91
CA ASP A 17 -3.50 -3.17 5.96
C ASP A 17 -3.82 -3.95 7.23
N PHE A 18 -3.84 -3.20 8.33
CA PHE A 18 -4.35 -3.62 9.62
C PHE A 18 -5.13 -2.45 10.22
N ASP A 19 -6.37 -2.69 10.65
CA ASP A 19 -7.24 -1.67 11.23
C ASP A 19 -7.32 -0.35 10.44
N LYS A 20 -7.57 -0.46 9.12
CA LYS A 20 -7.62 0.68 8.16
C LYS A 20 -6.32 1.50 8.06
N LYS A 21 -5.19 1.00 8.55
CA LYS A 21 -3.86 1.59 8.38
C LYS A 21 -3.00 0.73 7.46
N ILE A 22 -2.30 1.36 6.53
CA ILE A 22 -1.34 0.70 5.66
C ILE A 22 -0.08 0.40 6.46
N ASN A 23 0.33 -0.87 6.46
CA ASN A 23 1.50 -1.33 7.20
C ASN A 23 2.59 -1.94 6.30
N SER A 24 2.28 -2.27 5.04
CA SER A 24 3.29 -2.69 4.06
C SER A 24 2.88 -2.34 2.63
N VAL A 25 3.88 -2.01 1.82
CA VAL A 25 3.82 -1.87 0.36
C VAL A 25 5.06 -2.54 -0.20
N GLU A 26 4.87 -3.54 -1.06
CA GLU A 26 5.96 -4.38 -1.58
C GLU A 26 5.78 -4.69 -3.07
N PHE A 27 6.89 -4.69 -3.82
CA PHE A 27 6.93 -5.22 -5.19
C PHE A 27 6.96 -6.75 -5.19
N ALA A 28 5.81 -7.35 -4.98
CA ALA A 28 5.62 -8.80 -5.01
C ALA A 28 4.17 -9.14 -5.36
N LYS A 29 3.95 -10.39 -5.82
CA LYS A 29 2.61 -10.97 -5.92
C LYS A 29 2.36 -11.86 -4.71
N LYS A 30 1.32 -11.56 -3.92
CA LYS A 30 0.85 -12.41 -2.83
C LYS A 30 -0.61 -12.83 -3.08
N LYS A 31 -1.12 -13.74 -2.26
CA LYS A 31 -2.54 -14.13 -2.31
C LYS A 31 -3.38 -13.03 -1.66
N ASN A 32 -4.42 -12.57 -2.35
CA ASN A 32 -5.36 -11.59 -1.79
C ASN A 32 -6.08 -12.19 -0.57
N LYS A 33 -6.29 -11.37 0.46
CA LYS A 33 -6.94 -11.77 1.70
C LYS A 33 -7.88 -10.67 2.19
N GLY A 34 -9.12 -11.05 2.49
CA GLY A 34 -10.14 -10.15 3.02
C GLY A 34 -10.64 -9.12 2.00
N LYS A 35 -11.47 -8.19 2.48
CA LYS A 35 -11.99 -7.04 1.72
C LYS A 35 -11.75 -5.80 2.56
N SER A 36 -11.07 -4.81 2.00
CA SER A 36 -10.82 -3.53 2.67
C SER A 36 -11.01 -2.40 1.67
N GLU A 37 -11.88 -1.46 2.01
CA GLU A 37 -12.11 -0.24 1.23
C GLU A 37 -10.84 0.60 1.16
N ASN A 38 -10.07 0.64 2.26
CA ASN A 38 -8.77 1.32 2.32
C ASN A 38 -7.77 0.76 1.30
N LEU A 39 -7.72 -0.57 1.12
CA LEU A 39 -6.85 -1.18 0.10
C LEU A 39 -7.29 -0.84 -1.33
N VAL A 40 -8.60 -0.73 -1.57
CA VAL A 40 -9.14 -0.33 -2.88
C VAL A 40 -8.79 1.13 -3.19
N GLU A 41 -8.91 2.01 -2.20
CA GLU A 41 -8.55 3.42 -2.32
C GLU A 41 -7.05 3.60 -2.59
N ILE A 42 -6.20 2.94 -1.82
CA ILE A 42 -4.74 2.99 -2.02
C ILE A 42 -4.32 2.42 -3.37
N LYS A 43 -4.94 1.32 -3.81
CA LYS A 43 -4.70 0.80 -5.17
C LYS A 43 -5.00 1.86 -6.22
N LYS A 44 -6.13 2.57 -6.11
CA LYS A 44 -6.49 3.65 -7.05
C LYS A 44 -5.43 4.76 -7.04
N GLN A 45 -5.00 5.19 -5.86
CA GLN A 45 -3.97 6.22 -5.73
C GLN A 45 -2.63 5.82 -6.36
N ILE A 46 -2.18 4.57 -6.14
CA ILE A 46 -0.94 4.04 -6.74
C ILE A 46 -1.05 4.00 -8.27
N ILE A 47 -2.20 3.56 -8.81
CA ILE A 47 -2.43 3.54 -10.26
C ILE A 47 -2.41 4.98 -10.81
N ASP A 48 -3.11 5.92 -10.18
CA ASP A 48 -3.12 7.32 -10.60
C ASP A 48 -1.73 7.96 -10.52
N PHE A 49 -0.91 7.59 -9.54
CA PHE A 49 0.47 8.03 -9.43
C PHE A 49 1.32 7.51 -10.60
N PHE A 50 1.25 6.22 -10.92
CA PHE A 50 1.98 5.65 -12.05
C PHE A 50 1.52 6.16 -13.42
N LEU A 51 0.26 6.58 -13.54
CA LEU A 51 -0.25 7.25 -14.73
C LEU A 51 0.09 8.74 -14.80
N GLY A 52 0.79 9.29 -13.79
CA GLY A 52 1.12 10.71 -13.70
C GLY A 52 -0.07 11.63 -13.39
N LYS A 53 -1.24 11.07 -13.07
CA LYS A 53 -2.45 11.83 -12.70
C LYS A 53 -2.35 12.42 -11.30
N LYS A 54 -1.62 11.73 -10.41
CA LYS A 54 -1.28 12.21 -9.06
C LYS A 54 0.23 12.28 -8.89
N ARG A 55 0.69 13.29 -8.15
CA ARG A 55 2.12 13.46 -7.82
C ARG A 55 2.52 12.84 -6.48
N ARG A 56 1.55 12.46 -5.65
CA ARG A 56 1.73 11.92 -4.30
C ARG A 56 0.69 10.84 -4.02
N ILE A 57 1.05 9.91 -3.14
CA ILE A 57 0.17 8.89 -2.59
C ILE A 57 -0.03 9.24 -1.12
N GLU A 58 -1.27 9.38 -0.68
CA GLU A 58 -1.63 9.72 0.70
C GLU A 58 -2.33 8.55 1.36
N ALA A 59 -1.83 8.13 2.53
CA ALA A 59 -2.31 6.96 3.23
C ALA A 59 -2.25 7.18 4.73
N ASN A 60 -3.23 6.64 5.46
CA ASN A 60 -3.09 6.46 6.90
C ASN A 60 -2.12 5.30 7.14
N ILE A 61 -0.90 5.59 7.61
CA ILE A 61 0.16 4.59 7.77
C ILE A 61 0.35 4.20 9.23
N GLU A 62 0.63 2.93 9.47
CA GLU A 62 1.15 2.43 10.74
C GLU A 62 2.62 2.07 10.57
N MET A 63 3.51 2.91 11.09
CA MET A 63 4.95 2.63 11.09
C MET A 63 5.30 1.68 12.23
N VAL A 64 5.68 0.46 11.89
CA VAL A 64 6.15 -0.55 12.85
C VAL A 64 7.67 -0.69 12.72
N GLY A 65 8.39 -0.37 13.79
CA GLY A 65 9.85 -0.37 13.81
C GLY A 65 10.41 0.19 15.11
N THR A 66 11.72 0.16 15.24
CA THR A 66 12.47 0.80 16.32
C THR A 66 12.27 2.32 16.32
N SER A 67 12.56 2.97 17.45
CA SER A 67 12.50 4.43 17.57
C SER A 67 13.41 5.14 16.57
N LEU A 68 14.56 4.54 16.20
CA LEU A 68 15.44 5.10 15.18
C LEU A 68 14.83 5.01 13.79
N GLN A 69 14.29 3.84 13.41
CA GLN A 69 13.63 3.66 12.11
C GLN A 69 12.48 4.64 11.91
N LYS A 70 11.61 4.79 12.92
CA LYS A 70 10.48 5.74 12.90
C LYS A 70 10.89 7.21 12.80
N LYS A 71 12.13 7.55 13.17
CA LYS A 71 12.67 8.92 13.01
C LYS A 71 13.24 9.16 11.61
N ILE A 72 13.62 8.11 10.89
CA ILE A 72 14.22 8.18 9.56
C ILE A 72 13.16 8.15 8.47
N TRP A 73 12.15 7.28 8.64
CA TRP A 73 10.99 7.17 7.75
C TRP A 73 10.04 8.36 7.92
#